data_AF-A0A955GYL4-F1
#
_entry.id   AF-A0A955GYL4-F1
#
_cell.length_a   1.000
_cell.length_b   1.000
_cell.length_c   1.000
_cell.angle_alpha   90.00
_cell.angle_beta   90.00
_cell.angle_gamma   90.00
#
_symmetry.space_group_name_H-M   'P 1'
#
loop_
_entity.id
_entity.type
_entity.pdbx_description
1 polymer ?
#
loop_
_entity_poly.entity_id
_entity_poly.type
_entity_poly.pdbx_seq_one_letter_code
_entity_poly.pdbx_strand_id
1 'polypeptide(L)' 'MSQKNGFKISYALSIALQLGFLIVASLAGFIFLGMWIDSHLHTPPLFLVLGIVAGISVTIYEVYHMLIPLIKSDDEV' A
#
# COMPACT_ATOMS: atom_id res chain seq x y z
N MET A 1 -16.25 -28.98 -19.61
CA MET A 1 -15.60 -27.66 -19.51
C MET A 1 -15.31 -27.38 -18.03
N SER A 2 -14.15 -27.79 -17.51
CA SER A 2 -13.82 -27.72 -16.07
C SER A 2 -12.35 -27.36 -15.88
N GLN A 3 -11.96 -26.18 -16.37
CA GLN A 3 -10.59 -25.66 -16.22
C GLN A 3 -10.60 -24.12 -16.23
N LYS A 4 -11.35 -23.48 -15.31
CA LYS A 4 -11.43 -22.01 -15.23
C LYS A 4 -11.30 -21.41 -13.82
N ASN A 5 -10.98 -22.23 -12.81
CA ASN A 5 -10.90 -21.78 -11.40
C ASN A 5 -9.48 -21.36 -10.99
N GLY A 6 -8.44 -22.09 -11.44
CA GLY A 6 -7.05 -21.79 -11.09
C GLY A 6 -6.59 -20.40 -11.55
N PHE A 7 -7.03 -19.97 -12.74
CA PHE A 7 -6.66 -18.67 -13.31
C PHE A 7 -7.22 -17.46 -12.52
N LYS A 8 -8.42 -17.59 -11.95
CA LYS A 8 -9.03 -16.54 -11.12
C LYS A 8 -8.30 -16.40 -9.78
N ILE A 9 -7.90 -17.53 -9.18
CA ILE A 9 -7.18 -17.54 -7.90
C ILE A 9 -5.78 -16.95 -8.07
N SER A 10 -5.07 -17.30 -9.15
CA SER A 10 -3.76 -16.70 -9.45
C SER A 10 -3.85 -15.20 -9.71
N TYR A 11 -4.90 -14.75 -10.41
CA TYR A 11 -5.10 -13.32 -10.67
C TYR A 11 -5.42 -12.54 -9.39
N ALA A 12 -6.32 -13.05 -8.56
CA ALA A 12 -6.62 -12.46 -7.25
C ALA A 12 -5.38 -12.41 -6.35
N LEU A 13 -4.54 -13.46 -6.38
CA LEU A 13 -3.29 -13.50 -5.65
C LEU A 13 -2.30 -12.43 -6.14
N SER A 14 -2.17 -12.25 -7.46
CA SER A 14 -1.31 -11.20 -8.02
C SER A 14 -1.74 -9.81 -7.59
N ILE A 15 -3.04 -9.50 -7.63
CA ILE A 15 -3.57 -8.22 -7.15
C ILE A 15 -3.32 -8.04 -5.66
N ALA A 16 -3.58 -9.07 -4.86
CA ALA A 16 -3.35 -9.02 -3.41
C ALA A 16 -1.88 -8.77 -3.07
N LEU A 17 -0.95 -9.43 -3.77
CA LEU A 17 0.49 -9.21 -3.59
C LEU A 17 0.92 -7.81 -4.05
N GLN A 18 0.38 -7.33 -5.16
CA GLN A 18 0.68 -5.98 -5.67
C GLN A 18 0.23 -4.91 -4.68
N LEU A 19 -1.01 -5.02 -4.17
CA LEU A 19 -1.54 -4.12 -3.15
C LEU A 19 -0.76 -4.24 -1.83
N GLY A 20 -0.45 -5.46 -1.39
CA GLY A 20 0.34 -5.70 -0.18
C GLY A 20 1.73 -5.07 -0.28
N PHE A 21 2.39 -5.22 -1.43
CA PHE A 21 3.69 -4.60 -1.66
C PHE A 21 3.61 -3.07 -1.68
N LEU A 22 2.59 -2.49 -2.32
CA LEU A 22 2.33 -1.04 -2.32
C LEU A 22 2.21 -0.49 -0.90
N ILE A 23 1.36 -1.13 -0.09
CA ILE A 23 1.12 -0.76 1.32
C ILE A 23 2.41 -0.83 2.13
N VAL A 24 3.12 -1.95 2.05
CA VAL A 24 4.36 -2.16 2.81
C VAL A 24 5.45 -1.20 2.35
N ALA A 25 5.62 -0.98 1.05
CA ALA A 25 6.62 -0.07 0.51
C ALA A 25 6.38 1.38 0.96
N SER A 26 5.13 1.84 0.88
CA SER A 26 4.73 3.19 1.32
C SER A 26 5.00 3.35 2.81
N LEU A 27 4.44 2.46 3.64
CA LEU A 27 4.58 2.53 5.09
C LEU A 27 6.04 2.38 5.56
N ALA A 28 6.80 1.42 4.98
CA ALA A 28 8.21 1.24 5.29
C ALA A 28 9.04 2.46 4.89
N GLY A 29 8.72 3.11 3.76
CA GLY A 29 9.36 4.35 3.33
C GLY A 29 9.18 5.48 4.34
N PHE A 30 7.96 5.70 4.82
CA PHE A 30 7.69 6.74 5.82
C PHE A 30 8.29 6.42 7.19
N ILE A 31 8.26 5.16 7.62
CA ILE A 31 8.90 4.73 8.86
C ILE A 31 10.42 4.94 8.78
N PHE A 32 11.03 4.54 7.66
CA PHE A 32 12.47 4.71 7.45
C PHE A 32 12.87 6.19 7.46
N LEU A 33 12.10 7.04 6.78
CA LEU A 33 12.30 8.49 6.82
C LEU A 33 12.13 9.07 8.23
N GLY A 34 11.09 8.64 8.97
CA GLY A 34 10.85 9.08 10.34
C GLY A 34 11.99 8.70 11.29
N MET A 35 12.45 7.44 11.22
CA MET A 35 13.61 6.97 11.99
C MET A 35 14.89 7.73 11.64
N TRP A 36 15.13 7.97 10.35
CA TRP A 36 16.34 8.65 9.90
C TRP A 36 16.38 10.11 10.40
N ILE A 37 15.25 10.81 10.35
CA ILE A 37 15.11 12.19 10.85
C ILE A 37 15.27 12.22 12.37
N ASP A 38 14.56 11.34 13.11
CA ASP A 38 14.68 11.27 14.57
C ASP A 38 16.12 10.97 15.02
N SER A 39 16.80 10.05 14.32
CA SER A 39 18.20 9.72 14.61
C SER A 39 19.17 10.84 14.28
N HIS A 40 18.88 11.70 13.30
CA HIS A 40 19.75 12.83 12.95
C HIS A 40 19.58 14.01 13.93
N LEU A 41 18.36 14.21 14.42
CA LEU A 41 18.02 15.34 15.30
C LEU A 41 18.15 15.01 16.81
N HIS A 42 18.48 13.77 17.18
CA HIS A 42 18.49 13.27 18.56
C HIS A 42 17.18 13.54 19.31
N THR A 43 16.07 13.70 18.58
CA THR A 43 14.75 13.94 19.15
C THR A 43 14.12 12.64 19.64
N PRO A 44 13.23 12.69 20.64
CA PRO A 44 12.34 11.56 20.92
C PRO A 44 11.57 11.18 19.64
N PRO A 45 11.04 9.94 19.53
CA PRO A 45 10.51 9.36 18.28
C PRO A 45 9.20 10.01 17.80
N LEU A 46 9.22 11.31 17.58
CA LEU A 46 8.11 12.15 17.17
C LEU A 46 7.97 12.12 15.65
N PHE A 47 9.08 12.20 14.91
CA PHE A 47 9.02 12.14 13.44
C PHE A 47 8.66 10.75 12.95
N LEU A 48 9.01 9.69 13.68
CA LEU A 48 8.53 8.33 13.44
C LEU A 48 7.01 8.24 13.60
N VAL A 49 6.45 8.77 14.68
CA VAL A 49 4.99 8.76 14.90
C VAL A 49 4.28 9.56 13.80
N LEU A 50 4.79 10.76 13.46
CA LEU A 50 4.25 11.55 12.36
C LEU A 50 4.39 10.83 11.01
N GLY A 51 5.52 10.17 10.78
CA GLY A 51 5.77 9.35 9.59
C GLY A 51 4.78 8.19 9.48
N ILE A 52 4.47 7.50 10.58
CA ILE A 52 3.47 6.42 10.58
C ILE A 52 2.08 6.99 10.27
N VAL A 53 1.67 8.09 10.91
CA VAL A 53 0.35 8.72 10.66
C VAL A 53 0.23 9.20 9.21
N ALA A 54 1.28 9.84 8.69
CA ALA A 54 1.34 10.24 7.30
C ALA A 54 1.32 9.02 6.36
N GLY A 55 2.11 7.99 6.65
CA GLY A 55 2.20 6.78 5.86
C GLY A 55 0.88 6.01 5.79
N ILE A 56 0.14 5.93 6.89
CA ILE A 56 -1.22 5.35 6.90
C ILE A 56 -2.15 6.19 6.02
N SER A 57 -2.11 7.52 6.16
CA SER A 57 -2.97 8.43 5.38
C SER A 57 -2.69 8.32 3.88
N VAL A 58 -1.42 8.27 3.50
CA VAL A 58 -0.98 8.09 2.10
C VAL A 58 -1.35 6.70 1.59
N THR A 59 -1.13 5.65 2.38
CA THR A 59 -1.52 4.28 2.00
C THR A 59 -3.02 4.18 1.70
N ILE A 60 -3.87 4.78 2.54
CA ILE A 60 -5.33 4.81 2.29
C ILE A 60 -5.62 5.49 0.96
N TYR A 61 -4.99 6.64 0.69
CA TYR A 61 -5.16 7.37 -0.56
C TYR A 61 -4.69 6.58 -1.78
N GLU A 62 -3.50 5.97 -1.73
CA GLU A 62 -2.93 5.15 -2.81
C GLU A 62 -3.81 3.94 -3.12
N VAL A 63 -4.26 3.21 -2.09
CA VAL A 63 -5.16 2.06 -2.25
C VAL A 63 -6.48 2.52 -2.88
N TYR A 64 -7.07 3.60 -2.40
CA TYR A 64 -8.32 4.12 -2.96
C TYR A 64 -8.17 4.53 -4.43
N HIS A 65 -7.08 5.23 -4.75
CA HIS A 65 -6.77 5.65 -6.12
C HIS A 65 -6.49 4.47 -7.05
N MET A 66 -5.94 3.36 -6.55
CA MET A 66 -5.69 2.14 -7.33
C MET A 66 -6.95 1.28 -7.50
N LEU A 67 -7.83 1.25 -6.49
CA LEU A 67 -9.07 0.48 -6.54
C LEU A 67 -10.12 1.10 -7.47
N ILE A 68 -10.25 2.43 -7.51
CA ILE A 68 -11.19 3.13 -8.40
C ILE A 68 -11.06 2.69 -9.88
N PRO A 69 -9.88 2.75 -10.52
CA PRO A 69 -9.73 2.37 -11.92
C PRO A 69 -9.94 0.87 -12.13
N LEU A 70 -9.58 0.03 -11.16
CA LEU A 70 -9.82 -1.42 -11.21
C LEU A 70 -11.32 -1.78 -11.16
N ILE A 71 -12.11 -1.04 -10.38
CA ILE A 71 -13.57 -1.23 -10.30
C ILE A 71 -14.24 -0.63 -11.53
N LYS A 72 -13.85 0.59 -11.94
CA LYS A 72 -14.45 1.29 -13.07
C LYS A 72 -14.22 0.58 -14.42
N SER A 73 -13.14 -0.20 -14.56
CA SER A 73 -12.91 -1.00 -15.77
C SER A 73 -13.88 -2.18 -15.96
N ASP A 74 -14.62 -2.57 -14.91
CA ASP A 74 -15.61 -3.66 -14.99
C ASP A 74 -17.02 -3.15 -15.40
N ASP A 75 -17.25 -1.82 -15.33
CA ASP A 75 -18.56 -1.18 -15.62
C ASP A 75 -18.70 -0.65 -17.07
N GLU A 76 -17.61 -0.54 -17.85
CA GLU A 76 -17.66 -0.11 -19.27
C GLU A 76 -17.81 -1.28 -20.27
N VAL A 77 -18.71 -2.24 -19.98
CA VAL A 77 -19.14 -3.31 -20.91
C VAL A 77 -20.57 -3.16 -21.36
#